data_AF-G0EGU4-F1
#
_entry.id   AF-G0EGU4-F1
#
_cell.length_a   1.000
_cell.length_b   1.000
_cell.length_c   1.000
_cell.angle_alpha   90.00
_cell.angle_beta   90.00
_cell.angle_gamma   90.00
#
_symmetry.space_group_name_H-M   'P 1'
#
loop_
_entity.id
_entity.type
_entity.pdbx_description
1 polymer ?
#
loop_
_entity_poly.entity_id
_entity_poly.type
_entity_poly.pdbx_seq_one_letter_code
_entity_poly.pdbx_strand_id
1 'polypeptide(L)'
;MRIAPGVFYRVGVMVGPRGSGMPVRVSLLDLAKSPREVVEKLRGLPDKELVEYVVYALPRRVLRYMTTSQRWHVTTQGQLDRLEFALLYTAIEAGGPFAFRTFAERSGDFRAAAAYAWMLIGEGILKPVEGDHVALLTASILRSKGGYWRLSKKLDAIKLELVWDAVAKLDNEALTCVKLPSRIGCKYMTARVPREQAKVQAKVLNAFYAQQK
;
A
#
# COMPACT_ATOMS: atom_id res chain seq x y z
N MET A 1 -43.10 -32.30 17.19
CA MET A 1 -42.47 -31.01 17.52
C MET A 1 -40.98 -31.24 17.69
N ARG A 2 -40.16 -30.88 16.69
CA ARG A 2 -38.72 -30.60 16.81
C ARG A 2 -38.34 -29.73 15.62
N ILE A 3 -37.70 -28.61 15.94
CA ILE A 3 -37.48 -27.44 15.11
C ILE A 3 -36.25 -27.69 14.23
N ALA A 4 -36.40 -27.59 12.90
CA ALA A 4 -35.36 -27.00 12.06
C ALA A 4 -35.57 -25.47 12.14
N PRO A 5 -34.54 -24.61 12.22
CA PRO A 5 -33.74 -24.31 11.02
C PRO A 5 -32.32 -23.74 11.28
N GLY A 6 -31.58 -23.49 10.19
CA GLY A 6 -30.39 -22.64 10.21
C GLY A 6 -29.71 -22.50 8.84
N VAL A 7 -30.50 -22.26 7.78
CA VAL A 7 -30.01 -21.96 6.42
C VAL A 7 -29.11 -20.72 6.48
N PHE A 8 -27.83 -20.88 6.16
CA PHE A 8 -26.93 -19.76 5.95
C PHE A 8 -27.39 -18.98 4.71
N TYR A 9 -27.87 -17.76 4.91
CA TYR A 9 -28.16 -16.84 3.83
C TYR A 9 -26.85 -16.47 3.13
N ARG A 10 -26.59 -17.10 1.98
CA ARG A 10 -25.64 -16.60 0.97
C ARG A 10 -26.29 -15.39 0.33
N VAL A 11 -26.17 -14.22 0.97
CA VAL A 11 -26.65 -12.97 0.38
C VAL A 11 -25.67 -12.54 -0.71
N GLY A 12 -25.81 -13.13 -1.90
CA GLY A 12 -25.46 -12.46 -3.13
C GLY A 12 -26.42 -11.30 -3.30
N VAL A 13 -26.05 -10.11 -2.82
CA VAL A 13 -26.83 -8.91 -3.11
C VAL A 13 -26.50 -8.48 -4.54
N MET A 14 -27.25 -9.00 -5.50
CA MET A 14 -27.54 -8.27 -6.73
C MET A 14 -28.43 -7.07 -6.36
N VAL A 15 -27.88 -5.85 -6.44
CA VAL A 15 -28.72 -4.65 -6.62
C VAL A 15 -28.44 -4.09 -8.01
N GLY A 16 -28.96 -4.76 -9.03
CA GLY A 16 -29.30 -4.09 -10.28
C GLY A 16 -30.72 -3.52 -10.15
N PRO A 17 -31.04 -2.36 -10.75
CA PRO A 17 -32.42 -1.98 -10.93
C PRO A 17 -33.15 -3.12 -11.66
N ARG A 18 -34.30 -3.54 -11.12
CA ARG A 18 -35.17 -4.55 -11.74
C ARG A 18 -35.40 -4.15 -13.21
N GLY A 19 -34.80 -4.85 -14.16
CA GLY A 19 -35.06 -4.64 -15.59
C GLY A 19 -33.89 -4.57 -16.56
N SER A 20 -32.64 -4.86 -16.18
CA SER A 20 -31.57 -5.04 -17.20
C SER A 20 -30.58 -6.13 -16.80
N GLY A 21 -30.72 -7.30 -17.43
CA GLY A 21 -29.79 -8.42 -17.32
C GLY A 21 -28.49 -8.15 -18.10
N MET A 22 -27.74 -7.12 -17.72
CA MET A 22 -26.35 -6.99 -18.16
C MET A 22 -25.45 -7.70 -17.16
N PRO A 23 -24.52 -8.56 -17.61
CA PRO A 23 -23.54 -9.16 -16.72
C PRO A 23 -22.70 -8.05 -16.10
N VAL A 24 -22.69 -7.94 -14.78
CA VAL A 24 -21.76 -7.06 -14.08
C VAL A 24 -20.36 -7.56 -14.41
N ARG A 25 -19.62 -6.82 -15.24
CA ARG A 25 -18.24 -7.17 -15.58
C ARG A 25 -17.37 -6.86 -14.37
N VAL A 26 -17.04 -7.90 -13.61
CA VAL A 26 -16.11 -7.78 -12.50
C VAL A 26 -14.69 -7.78 -13.07
N SER A 27 -14.06 -6.61 -13.05
CA SER A 27 -12.64 -6.48 -13.42
C SER A 27 -11.77 -6.64 -12.18
N LEU A 28 -10.80 -7.56 -12.24
CA LEU A 28 -9.78 -7.73 -11.20
C LEU A 28 -8.67 -6.68 -11.39
N LEU A 29 -8.43 -5.91 -10.34
CA LEU A 29 -7.44 -4.86 -10.24
C LEU A 29 -6.36 -5.30 -9.26
N ASP A 30 -5.17 -5.52 -9.79
CA ASP A 30 -4.03 -6.08 -9.07
C ASP A 30 -2.83 -5.17 -9.33
N LEU A 31 -2.44 -4.40 -8.30
CA LEU A 31 -1.31 -3.48 -8.41
C LEU A 31 0.03 -4.19 -8.62
N ALA A 32 0.17 -5.44 -8.18
CA ALA A 32 1.42 -6.17 -8.36
C ALA A 32 1.62 -6.61 -9.82
N LYS A 33 0.55 -6.76 -10.60
CA LYS A 33 0.66 -7.12 -12.02
C LYS A 33 1.04 -5.95 -12.91
N SER A 34 0.34 -4.82 -12.77
CA SER A 34 0.62 -3.62 -13.58
C SER A 34 -0.03 -2.39 -12.94
N PRO A 35 0.71 -1.62 -12.14
CA PRO A 35 0.18 -0.42 -11.47
C PRO A 35 -0.43 0.59 -12.45
N ARG A 36 0.22 0.79 -13.61
CA ARG A 36 -0.23 1.73 -14.64
C ARG A 36 -1.52 1.24 -15.31
N GLU A 37 -1.59 -0.02 -15.72
CA GLU A 37 -2.79 -0.58 -16.34
C GLU A 37 -3.98 -0.63 -15.37
N VAL A 38 -3.75 -0.85 -14.08
CA VAL A 38 -4.84 -0.81 -13.08
C VAL A 38 -5.51 0.56 -13.05
N VAL A 39 -4.71 1.63 -13.10
CA VAL A 39 -5.21 3.01 -13.15
C VAL A 39 -5.95 3.28 -14.45
N GLU A 40 -5.39 2.87 -15.59
CA GLU A 40 -6.03 3.04 -16.91
C GLU A 40 -7.36 2.28 -17.00
N LYS A 41 -7.39 1.03 -16.54
CA LYS A 41 -8.60 0.22 -16.45
C LYS A 41 -9.65 0.93 -15.59
N LEU A 42 -9.28 1.42 -14.41
CA LEU A 42 -10.19 2.16 -13.54
C LEU A 42 -10.82 3.40 -14.20
N ARG A 43 -10.11 4.07 -15.10
CA ARG A 43 -10.67 5.20 -15.87
C ARG A 43 -11.71 4.76 -16.87
N GLY A 44 -11.42 3.69 -17.61
CA GLY A 44 -12.29 3.16 -18.67
C GLY A 44 -13.59 2.53 -18.17
N LEU A 45 -13.69 2.19 -16.87
CA LEU A 45 -14.89 1.58 -16.30
C LEU A 45 -16.03 2.60 -16.16
N PRO A 46 -17.28 2.28 -16.53
CA PRO A 46 -18.44 3.09 -16.16
C PRO A 46 -18.59 3.30 -14.65
N ASP A 47 -19.22 4.42 -14.30
CA ASP A 47 -19.60 4.68 -12.91
C ASP A 47 -20.60 3.62 -12.43
N LYS A 48 -20.52 3.29 -11.12
CA LYS A 48 -21.31 2.26 -10.42
C LYS A 48 -20.98 0.82 -10.81
N GLU A 49 -19.88 0.59 -11.53
CA GLU A 49 -19.40 -0.75 -11.82
C GLU A 49 -18.69 -1.39 -10.62
N LEU A 50 -18.85 -2.71 -10.47
CA LEU A 50 -18.16 -3.51 -9.45
C LEU A 50 -16.78 -3.92 -9.96
N VAL A 51 -15.77 -3.75 -9.11
CA VAL A 51 -14.40 -4.20 -9.35
C VAL A 51 -13.92 -5.03 -8.18
N GLU A 52 -13.05 -5.98 -8.45
CA GLU A 52 -12.31 -6.69 -7.41
C GLU A 52 -10.91 -6.09 -7.30
N TYR A 53 -10.53 -5.66 -6.11
CA TYR A 53 -9.22 -5.07 -5.86
C TYR A 53 -8.40 -5.98 -4.95
N VAL A 54 -7.23 -6.43 -5.43
CA VAL A 54 -6.33 -7.29 -4.66
C VAL A 54 -5.53 -6.43 -3.68
N VAL A 55 -5.60 -6.80 -2.40
CA VAL A 55 -4.78 -6.23 -1.34
C VAL A 55 -3.78 -7.27 -0.81
N TYR A 56 -2.58 -6.82 -0.46
CA TYR A 56 -1.47 -7.67 -0.01
C TYR A 56 -1.15 -7.45 1.46
N ALA A 57 -0.75 -8.50 2.17
CA ALA A 57 -0.24 -8.42 3.53
C ALA A 57 1.27 -8.08 3.53
N LEU A 58 1.60 -6.79 3.55
CA LEU A 58 2.96 -6.30 3.59
C LEU A 58 3.51 -6.53 5.01
N PRO A 59 4.79 -6.88 5.15
CA PRO A 59 5.40 -7.05 6.46
C PRO A 59 5.26 -5.79 7.31
N ARG A 60 4.70 -5.96 8.50
CA ARG A 60 4.49 -4.92 9.51
C ARG A 60 5.20 -5.30 10.81
N ARG A 61 6.53 -5.46 10.74
CA ARG A 61 7.31 -5.70 11.95
C ARG A 61 7.34 -4.44 12.81
N VAL A 62 7.48 -4.62 14.12
CA VAL A 62 7.70 -3.51 15.04
C VAL A 62 9.07 -2.89 14.73
N LEU A 63 9.07 -1.67 14.18
CA LEU A 63 10.30 -0.95 13.90
C LEU A 63 10.73 -0.18 15.14
N ARG A 64 12.04 -0.21 15.42
CA ARG A 64 12.68 0.61 16.45
C ARG A 64 13.67 1.54 15.77
N TYR A 65 13.52 2.83 16.01
CA TYR A 65 14.42 3.84 15.49
C TYR A 65 14.68 4.92 16.54
N MET A 66 15.78 5.64 16.40
CA MET A 66 16.12 6.70 17.33
C MET A 66 15.47 8.02 16.91
N THR A 67 14.84 8.75 17.84
CA THR A 67 14.30 10.09 17.55
C THR A 67 15.39 11.15 17.52
N THR A 68 15.04 12.33 17.02
CA THR A 68 15.89 13.53 17.09
C THR A 68 16.22 13.96 18.52
N SER A 69 15.42 13.53 19.50
CA SER A 69 15.64 13.71 20.95
C SER A 69 16.41 12.55 21.60
N GLN A 70 17.04 11.68 20.81
CA GLN A 70 17.86 10.55 21.27
C GLN A 70 17.12 9.50 22.11
N ARG A 71 15.81 9.37 21.91
CA ARG A 71 15.00 8.32 22.54
C ARG A 71 14.71 7.21 21.55
N TRP A 72 14.67 5.97 22.02
CA TRP A 72 14.13 4.87 21.23
C TRP A 72 12.62 5.10 21.02
N HIS A 73 12.20 5.11 19.78
CA HIS A 73 10.80 5.13 19.40
C HIS A 73 10.42 3.78 18.80
N VAL A 74 9.22 3.33 19.13
CA VAL A 74 8.61 2.12 18.58
C VAL A 74 7.50 2.56 17.64
N THR A 75 7.48 2.06 16.42
CA THR A 75 6.43 2.43 15.47
C THR A 75 5.05 2.02 15.95
N THR A 76 4.10 2.96 15.91
CA THR A 76 2.69 2.66 16.13
C THR A 76 2.02 2.17 14.84
N GLN A 77 0.84 1.57 14.98
CA GLN A 77 0.02 1.15 13.84
C GLN A 77 -0.22 2.29 12.84
N GLY A 78 -0.60 3.47 13.32
CA GLY A 78 -0.82 4.65 12.46
C GLY A 78 0.45 5.22 11.82
N GLN A 79 1.65 4.92 12.35
CA GLN A 79 2.90 5.22 11.65
C GLN A 79 3.17 4.22 10.53
N LEU A 80 2.96 2.92 10.78
CA LEU A 80 3.07 1.89 9.76
C LEU A 80 2.10 2.14 8.60
N ASP A 81 0.85 2.55 8.90
CA ASP A 81 -0.14 2.89 7.88
C ASP A 81 0.32 4.06 6.99
N ARG A 82 0.96 5.09 7.58
CA ARG A 82 1.51 6.23 6.83
C ARG A 82 2.71 5.83 5.98
N LEU A 83 3.61 5.02 6.51
CA LEU A 83 4.78 4.51 5.79
C LEU A 83 4.36 3.64 4.60
N GLU A 84 3.41 2.74 4.79
CA GLU A 84 2.88 1.90 3.73
C GLU A 84 2.18 2.73 2.64
N PHE A 85 1.34 3.69 3.05
CA PHE A 85 0.71 4.61 2.09
C PHE A 85 1.78 5.33 1.27
N ALA A 86 2.76 5.94 1.92
CA ALA A 86 3.83 6.69 1.25
C ALA A 86 4.63 5.81 0.29
N LEU A 87 4.99 4.60 0.72
CA LEU A 87 5.76 3.65 -0.09
C LEU A 87 5.02 3.24 -1.36
N LEU A 88 3.81 2.70 -1.20
CA LEU A 88 3.01 2.23 -2.33
C LEU A 88 2.66 3.37 -3.26
N TYR A 89 2.34 4.54 -2.68
CA TYR A 89 2.10 5.72 -3.47
C TYR A 89 3.32 6.11 -4.31
N THR A 90 4.49 6.29 -3.69
CA THR A 90 5.70 6.65 -4.44
C THR A 90 6.04 5.62 -5.53
N ALA A 91 5.92 4.32 -5.23
CA ALA A 91 6.23 3.26 -6.19
C ALA A 91 5.29 3.27 -7.41
N ILE A 92 3.98 3.43 -7.20
CA ILE A 92 2.99 3.47 -8.28
C ILE A 92 3.16 4.74 -9.13
N GLU A 93 3.39 5.89 -8.49
CA GLU A 93 3.58 7.17 -9.18
C GLU A 93 4.82 7.14 -10.08
N ALA A 94 5.93 6.62 -9.57
CA ALA A 94 7.16 6.50 -10.35
C ALA A 94 7.01 5.48 -11.49
N GLY A 95 6.30 4.38 -11.25
CA GLY A 95 6.19 3.27 -12.21
C GLY A 95 7.54 2.59 -12.50
N GLY A 96 8.46 2.62 -11.53
CA GLY A 96 9.83 2.14 -11.64
C GLY A 96 10.66 2.53 -10.40
N PRO A 97 12.00 2.57 -10.49
CA PRO A 97 12.85 3.02 -9.41
C PRO A 97 12.51 4.45 -8.97
N PHE A 98 12.45 4.67 -7.66
CA PHE A 98 12.11 5.96 -7.05
C PHE A 98 13.16 6.39 -6.03
N ALA A 99 13.32 7.70 -5.86
CA ALA A 99 14.24 8.25 -4.88
C ALA A 99 13.72 8.00 -3.45
N PHE A 100 14.59 7.54 -2.55
CA PHE A 100 14.27 7.37 -1.13
C PHE A 100 13.71 8.66 -0.52
N ARG A 101 14.28 9.80 -0.90
CA ARG A 101 13.85 11.12 -0.42
C ARG A 101 12.35 11.38 -0.66
N THR A 102 11.83 11.05 -1.84
CA THR A 102 10.40 11.25 -2.17
C THR A 102 9.50 10.41 -1.28
N PHE A 103 9.87 9.15 -1.03
CA PHE A 103 9.17 8.28 -0.09
C PHE A 103 9.21 8.85 1.33
N ALA A 104 10.40 9.26 1.79
CA ALA A 104 10.60 9.79 3.13
C ALA A 104 9.83 11.09 3.38
N GLU A 105 9.84 12.02 2.43
CA GLU A 105 9.08 13.29 2.49
C GLU A 105 7.57 13.02 2.61
N ARG A 106 7.02 12.10 1.81
CA ARG A 106 5.59 11.72 1.88
C ARG A 106 5.21 11.06 3.20
N SER A 107 6.12 10.31 3.81
CA SER A 107 5.88 9.69 5.12
C SER A 107 5.84 10.71 6.26
N GLY A 108 6.50 11.86 6.09
CA GLY A 108 6.71 12.87 7.13
C GLY A 108 7.71 12.47 8.22
N ASP A 109 8.36 11.31 8.12
CA ASP A 109 9.35 10.82 9.08
C ASP A 109 10.48 10.06 8.39
N PHE A 110 11.57 10.77 8.10
CA PHE A 110 12.73 10.22 7.41
C PHE A 110 13.38 9.02 8.11
N ARG A 111 13.37 8.98 9.45
CA ARG A 111 14.05 7.91 10.20
C ARG A 111 13.20 6.65 10.22
N ALA A 112 11.90 6.81 10.41
CA ALA A 112 10.95 5.71 10.29
C ALA A 112 10.93 5.16 8.85
N ALA A 113 10.98 6.04 7.84
CA ALA A 113 11.10 5.65 6.43
C ALA A 113 12.38 4.86 6.16
N ALA A 114 13.53 5.31 6.66
CA ALA A 114 14.79 4.58 6.51
C ALA A 114 14.76 3.20 7.18
N ALA A 115 14.22 3.11 8.39
CA ALA A 115 14.05 1.85 9.11
C ALA A 115 13.14 0.88 8.35
N TYR A 116 12.02 1.38 7.81
CA TYR A 116 11.07 0.57 7.07
C TYR A 116 11.64 0.11 5.73
N ALA A 117 12.32 1.00 4.98
CA ALA A 117 12.99 0.65 3.74
C ALA A 117 14.05 -0.43 3.98
N TRP A 118 14.90 -0.28 5.01
CA TRP A 118 15.90 -1.27 5.36
C TRP A 118 15.28 -2.64 5.70
N MET A 119 14.20 -2.65 6.48
CA MET A 119 13.47 -3.88 6.80
C MET A 119 12.94 -4.57 5.53
N LEU A 120 12.29 -3.83 4.64
CA LEU A 120 11.73 -4.38 3.39
C LEU A 120 12.81 -4.85 2.41
N ILE A 121 14.00 -4.24 2.42
CA ILE A 121 15.17 -4.74 1.67
C ILE A 121 15.58 -6.11 2.19
N GLY A 122 15.65 -6.28 3.52
CA GLY A 122 15.94 -7.57 4.15
C GLY A 122 14.92 -8.67 3.82
N GLU A 123 13.67 -8.30 3.55
CA GLU A 123 12.59 -9.21 3.14
C GLU A 123 12.52 -9.41 1.62
N GLY A 124 13.38 -8.75 0.84
CA GLY A 124 13.38 -8.82 -0.64
C GLY A 124 12.19 -8.14 -1.32
N ILE A 125 11.40 -7.35 -0.59
CA ILE A 125 10.25 -6.59 -1.13
C ILE A 125 10.69 -5.27 -1.75
N LEU A 126 11.77 -4.69 -1.21
CA LEU A 126 12.45 -3.54 -1.81
C LEU A 126 13.83 -3.94 -2.30
N LYS A 127 14.24 -3.37 -3.44
CA LYS A 127 15.57 -3.55 -4.01
C LYS A 127 16.26 -2.18 -4.12
N PRO A 128 17.49 -2.03 -3.62
CA PRO A 128 18.31 -0.87 -3.94
C PRO A 128 18.80 -0.98 -5.39
N VAL A 129 18.53 0.04 -6.19
CA VAL A 129 18.95 0.14 -7.60
C VAL A 129 20.18 1.02 -7.73
N GLU A 130 20.31 2.03 -6.87
CA GLU A 130 21.42 2.97 -6.85
C GLU A 130 21.69 3.42 -5.41
N GLY A 131 22.94 3.79 -5.12
CA GLY A 131 23.37 4.35 -3.84
C GLY A 131 23.73 3.32 -2.76
N ASP A 132 24.32 3.83 -1.68
CA ASP A 132 24.75 3.05 -0.52
C ASP A 132 23.57 2.78 0.42
N HIS A 133 22.86 1.66 0.21
CA HIS A 133 21.70 1.29 1.00
C HIS A 133 22.01 1.03 2.50
N VAL A 134 23.27 0.79 2.88
CA VAL A 134 23.69 0.69 4.30
C VAL A 134 23.51 2.02 5.03
N ALA A 135 23.47 3.13 4.29
CA ALA A 135 23.14 4.44 4.86
C ALA A 135 21.72 4.49 5.44
N LEU A 136 20.77 3.67 4.96
CA LEU A 136 19.41 3.58 5.53
C LEU A 136 19.44 2.99 6.94
N LEU A 137 20.19 1.89 7.13
CA LEU A 137 20.40 1.31 8.46
C LEU A 137 21.04 2.35 9.38
N THR A 138 22.11 2.99 8.92
CA THR A 138 22.82 4.03 9.67
C THR A 138 21.87 5.16 10.07
N ALA A 139 21.03 5.64 9.15
CA ALA A 139 20.05 6.69 9.42
C ALA A 139 19.00 6.29 10.45
N SER A 140 18.60 5.02 10.49
CA SER A 140 17.59 4.53 11.44
C SER A 140 18.07 4.50 12.90
N ILE A 141 19.38 4.31 13.12
CA ILE A 141 20.00 4.20 14.46
C ILE A 141 20.77 5.46 14.89
N LEU A 142 20.88 6.47 14.02
CA LEU A 142 21.74 7.62 14.27
C LEU A 142 21.25 8.52 15.42
N ARG A 143 22.15 8.79 16.37
CA ARG A 143 21.89 9.61 17.57
C ARG A 143 21.86 11.12 17.32
N SER A 144 22.64 11.66 16.37
CA SER A 144 22.82 13.11 16.23
C SER A 144 22.15 13.69 14.98
N LYS A 145 21.58 14.90 15.09
CA LYS A 145 21.07 15.66 13.91
C LYS A 145 22.22 16.02 12.95
N GLY A 146 23.41 16.33 13.47
CA GLY A 146 24.58 16.69 12.66
C GLY A 146 25.13 15.53 11.82
N GLY A 147 25.07 14.29 12.31
CA GLY A 147 25.44 13.13 11.49
C GLY A 147 24.42 12.84 10.38
N TYR A 148 23.15 13.22 10.56
CA TYR A 148 22.13 13.05 9.53
C TYR A 148 22.40 13.98 8.34
N TRP A 149 22.88 15.20 8.57
CA TRP A 149 23.29 16.10 7.48
C TRP A 149 24.48 15.57 6.67
N ARG A 150 25.37 14.79 7.28
CA ARG A 150 26.45 14.10 6.55
C ARG A 150 25.93 12.92 5.73
N LEU A 151 24.84 12.29 6.19
CA LEU A 151 24.17 11.19 5.49
C LEU A 151 23.20 11.67 4.42
N SER A 152 22.70 12.91 4.46
CA SER A 152 21.67 13.40 3.54
C SER A 152 22.07 13.23 2.08
N LYS A 153 23.30 13.60 1.71
CA LYS A 153 23.81 13.38 0.34
C LYS A 153 23.80 11.90 -0.07
N LYS A 154 24.15 11.00 0.87
CA LYS A 154 24.13 9.55 0.61
C LYS A 154 22.71 9.06 0.45
N LEU A 155 21.80 9.47 1.34
CA LEU A 155 20.38 9.10 1.33
C LEU A 155 19.65 9.64 0.10
N ASP A 156 19.98 10.85 -0.35
CA ASP A 156 19.41 11.48 -1.54
C ASP A 156 19.81 10.75 -2.83
N ALA A 157 20.97 10.10 -2.84
CA ALA A 157 21.43 9.28 -3.95
C ALA A 157 20.80 7.88 -3.99
N ILE A 158 20.08 7.46 -2.95
CA ILE A 158 19.47 6.13 -2.90
C ILE A 158 18.23 6.10 -3.80
N LYS A 159 18.24 5.18 -4.76
CA LYS A 159 17.05 4.79 -5.52
C LYS A 159 16.62 3.38 -5.13
N LEU A 160 15.34 3.23 -4.87
CA LEU A 160 14.69 2.00 -4.44
C LEU A 160 13.67 1.59 -5.49
N GLU A 161 13.42 0.29 -5.59
CA GLU A 161 12.39 -0.28 -6.45
C GLU A 161 11.57 -1.29 -5.66
N LEU A 162 10.25 -1.24 -5.81
CA LEU A 162 9.36 -2.25 -5.24
C LEU A 162 9.37 -3.48 -6.13
N VAL A 163 9.76 -4.62 -5.56
CA VAL A 163 9.84 -5.88 -6.29
C VAL A 163 8.44 -6.48 -6.35
N TRP A 164 7.70 -6.14 -7.40
CA TRP A 164 6.29 -6.54 -7.55
C TRP A 164 6.09 -8.06 -7.56
N ASP A 165 7.05 -8.82 -8.10
CA ASP A 165 7.04 -10.29 -8.03
C ASP A 165 7.13 -10.83 -6.60
N ALA A 166 7.82 -10.11 -5.69
CA ALA A 166 7.86 -10.46 -4.28
C ALA A 166 6.54 -10.08 -3.60
N VAL A 167 5.96 -8.92 -3.94
CA VAL A 167 4.64 -8.49 -3.44
C VAL A 167 3.55 -9.49 -3.84
N ALA A 168 3.55 -9.97 -5.08
CA ALA A 168 2.58 -10.94 -5.60
C ALA A 168 2.60 -12.29 -4.86
N LYS A 169 3.70 -12.62 -4.18
CA LYS A 169 3.86 -13.85 -3.38
C LYS A 169 3.38 -13.71 -1.94
N LEU A 170 3.06 -12.50 -1.49
CA LEU A 170 2.53 -12.26 -0.15
C LEU A 170 1.09 -12.77 -0.05
N ASP A 171 0.68 -13.07 1.18
CA ASP A 171 -0.73 -13.33 1.48
C ASP A 171 -1.59 -12.17 0.96
N ASN A 172 -2.64 -12.52 0.21
CA ASN A 172 -3.49 -11.53 -0.43
C ASN A 172 -4.97 -11.94 -0.37
N GLU A 173 -5.82 -10.95 -0.61
CA GLU A 173 -7.27 -11.10 -0.65
C GLU A 173 -7.87 -10.09 -1.63
N ALA A 174 -8.92 -10.50 -2.36
CA ALA A 174 -9.65 -9.62 -3.25
C ALA A 174 -10.83 -8.96 -2.51
N LEU A 175 -10.92 -7.64 -2.59
CA LEU A 175 -12.02 -6.84 -2.07
C LEU A 175 -12.98 -6.45 -3.17
N THR A 176 -14.28 -6.65 -2.95
CA THR A 176 -15.28 -6.05 -3.83
C THR A 176 -15.37 -4.55 -3.56
N CYS A 177 -15.17 -3.76 -4.61
CA CYS A 177 -15.28 -2.32 -4.61
C CYS A 177 -16.25 -1.83 -5.69
N VAL A 178 -16.76 -0.62 -5.52
CA VAL A 178 -17.64 0.06 -6.49
C VAL A 178 -16.97 1.35 -6.92
N LYS A 179 -16.88 1.59 -8.23
CA LYS A 179 -16.46 2.88 -8.77
C LYS A 179 -17.58 3.90 -8.57
N LEU A 180 -17.28 4.99 -7.87
CA LEU A 180 -18.14 6.16 -7.74
C LEU A 180 -17.48 7.32 -8.49
N PRO A 181 -18.23 8.38 -8.87
CA PRO A 181 -17.69 9.45 -9.70
C PRO A 181 -16.37 10.03 -9.18
N SER A 182 -16.22 10.23 -7.88
CA SER A 182 -15.03 10.85 -7.25
C SER A 182 -14.15 9.90 -6.42
N ARG A 183 -14.50 8.62 -6.32
CA ARG A 183 -13.79 7.66 -5.46
C ARG A 183 -14.14 6.20 -5.76
N ILE A 184 -13.38 5.29 -5.21
CA ILE A 184 -13.62 3.84 -5.19
C ILE A 184 -13.98 3.45 -3.77
N GLY A 185 -15.20 2.93 -3.59
CA GLY A 185 -15.70 2.46 -2.30
C GLY A 185 -15.56 0.95 -2.15
N CYS A 186 -14.80 0.48 -1.18
CA CYS A 186 -14.56 -0.96 -0.95
C CYS A 186 -15.27 -1.47 0.31
N LYS A 187 -15.74 -2.73 0.27
CA LYS A 187 -16.24 -3.43 1.46
C LYS A 187 -15.10 -4.20 2.13
N TYR A 188 -14.76 -3.82 3.35
CA TYR A 188 -13.65 -4.41 4.11
C TYR A 188 -14.15 -5.55 5.00
N MET A 189 -14.31 -6.73 4.42
CA MET A 189 -14.42 -7.98 5.17
C MET A 189 -13.19 -8.80 4.80
N THR A 190 -12.13 -8.72 5.60
CA THR A 190 -10.86 -9.41 5.30
C THR A 190 -10.64 -10.53 6.30
N ALA A 191 -10.20 -11.68 5.80
CA ALA A 191 -9.82 -12.83 6.60
C ALA A 191 -8.30 -13.00 6.68
N ARG A 192 -7.57 -12.68 5.60
CA ARG A 192 -6.12 -12.89 5.51
C ARG A 192 -5.32 -11.62 5.73
N VAL A 193 -5.76 -10.52 5.13
CA VAL A 193 -5.06 -9.23 5.21
C VAL A 193 -5.63 -8.41 6.38
N PRO A 194 -4.78 -7.78 7.22
CA PRO A 194 -5.28 -6.90 8.28
C PRO A 194 -6.15 -5.77 7.71
N ARG A 195 -7.31 -5.51 8.34
CA ARG A 195 -8.28 -4.51 7.88
C ARG A 195 -7.67 -3.11 7.69
N GLU A 196 -6.83 -2.66 8.62
CA GLU A 196 -6.17 -1.35 8.50
C GLU A 196 -5.25 -1.27 7.29
N GLN A 197 -4.62 -2.38 6.95
CA GLN A 197 -3.78 -2.46 5.78
C GLN A 197 -4.57 -2.37 4.48
N ALA A 198 -5.66 -3.13 4.40
CA ALA A 198 -6.56 -3.09 3.27
C ALA A 198 -7.14 -1.67 3.04
N LYS A 199 -7.45 -0.94 4.13
CA LYS A 199 -7.85 0.47 4.05
C LYS A 199 -6.75 1.36 3.47
N VAL A 200 -5.49 1.17 3.88
CA VAL A 200 -4.35 1.95 3.37
C VAL A 200 -4.20 1.74 1.87
N GLN A 201 -4.20 0.51 1.39
CA GLN A 201 -4.07 0.20 -0.03
C GLN A 201 -5.26 0.74 -0.85
N ALA A 202 -6.47 0.66 -0.33
CA ALA A 202 -7.64 1.28 -0.97
C ALA A 202 -7.54 2.82 -0.98
N LYS A 203 -6.94 3.45 0.04
CA LYS A 203 -6.66 4.90 0.04
C LYS A 203 -5.64 5.26 -1.03
N VAL A 204 -4.60 4.46 -1.22
CA VAL A 204 -3.60 4.66 -2.29
C VAL A 204 -4.29 4.66 -3.65
N LEU A 205 -5.11 3.65 -3.92
CA LEU A 205 -5.88 3.55 -5.17
C LEU A 205 -6.77 4.77 -5.40
N ASN A 206 -7.49 5.20 -4.36
CA ASN A 206 -8.32 6.41 -4.40
C ASN A 206 -7.53 7.68 -4.70
N ALA A 207 -6.35 7.84 -4.08
CA ALA A 207 -5.52 9.01 -4.27
C ALA A 207 -4.98 9.09 -5.71
N PHE A 208 -4.62 7.96 -6.32
CA PHE A 208 -4.25 7.91 -7.74
C PHE A 208 -5.40 8.21 -8.68
N TYR A 209 -6.59 7.70 -8.35
CA TYR A 209 -7.79 8.00 -9.12
C TYR A 209 -8.15 9.49 -9.08
N ALA A 210 -7.96 10.15 -7.93
CA ALA A 210 -8.36 11.55 -7.73
C ALA A 210 -7.44 12.60 -8.36
N GLN A 211 -6.12 12.36 -8.43
CA GLN A 211 -5.14 13.38 -8.88
C GLN A 211 -5.07 13.60 -10.40
N GLN A 212 -5.75 12.78 -11.21
CA GLN A 212 -5.66 12.86 -12.67
C GLN A 212 -7.03 13.14 -13.31
N LYS A 213 -7.86 13.89 -12.59
CA LYS A 213 -9.03 14.63 -13.09
C LYS A 213 -8.67 16.09 -13.24
#